data_AF-A0A1X9MDQ3-F1
#
_entry.id   AF-A0A1X9MDQ3-F1
#
_cell.length_a   1.000
_cell.length_b   1.000
_cell.length_c   1.000
_cell.angle_alpha   90.00
_cell.angle_beta   90.00
_cell.angle_gamma   90.00
#
_symmetry.space_group_name_H-M   'P 1'
#
loop_
_entity.id
_entity.type
_entity.pdbx_description
1 polymer ?
#
loop_
_entity_poly.entity_id
_entity_poly.type
_entity_poly.pdbx_seq_one_letter_code
_entity_poly.pdbx_strand_id
1 'polypeptide(L)' 'MVSVCPKHVKNGLDSLVVPHVYKLDQNQTRKNACKCQFCHLNANYKLDSFTVTQTNNELEKQG' A
#
# COMPACT_ATOMS: atom_id res chain seq x y z
N MET A 1 -1.11 4.61 0.73
CA MET A 1 -1.71 3.52 -0.08
C MET A 1 -1.69 3.80 -1.58
N VAL A 2 -0.97 2.98 -2.35
CA VAL A 2 -0.88 3.01 -3.83
C VAL A 2 -1.47 1.73 -4.41
N SER A 3 -2.36 1.84 -5.41
CA SER A 3 -2.91 0.66 -6.11
C SER A 3 -2.07 0.34 -7.36
N VAL A 4 -1.69 -0.93 -7.52
CA VAL A 4 -0.81 -1.39 -8.61
C VAL A 4 -1.32 -2.68 -9.25
N CYS A 5 -1.06 -2.82 -10.55
CA CYS A 5 -1.31 -4.06 -11.29
C CYS A 5 -0.11 -5.02 -11.17
N PRO A 6 -0.25 -6.30 -11.55
CA PRO A 6 0.83 -7.28 -11.47
C PRO A 6 2.10 -6.87 -12.23
N LYS A 7 1.96 -6.08 -13.30
CA LYS A 7 3.09 -5.58 -14.09
C LYS A 7 3.92 -4.51 -13.35
N HIS A 8 3.28 -3.70 -12.52
CA HIS A 8 3.91 -2.56 -11.84
C HIS A 8 4.07 -2.73 -10.34
N VAL A 9 3.73 -3.90 -9.79
CA VAL A 9 3.91 -4.19 -8.37
C VAL A 9 5.37 -4.05 -7.96
N LYS A 10 6.31 -4.51 -8.80
CA LYS A 10 7.76 -4.41 -8.55
C LYS A 10 8.24 -2.96 -8.52
N ASN A 11 7.78 -2.12 -9.46
CA ASN A 11 8.12 -0.70 -9.49
C ASN A 11 7.53 0.04 -8.28
N GLY A 12 6.31 -0.31 -7.88
CA GLY A 12 5.70 0.25 -6.68
C GLY A 12 6.40 -0.18 -5.40
N LEU A 13 6.92 -1.41 -5.34
CA LEU A 13 7.75 -1.91 -4.24
C LEU A 13 9.07 -1.15 -4.14
N ASP A 14 9.74 -0.93 -5.27
CA ASP A 14 11.01 -0.19 -5.36
C ASP A 14 10.87 1.28 -4.93
N SER A 15 9.69 1.87 -5.19
CA SER A 15 9.37 3.26 -4.81
C SER A 15 9.04 3.45 -3.32
N LEU A 16 8.92 2.37 -2.54
CA LEU A 16 8.48 2.42 -1.14
C LEU A 16 9.56 1.89 -0.19
N VAL A 17 9.81 2.62 0.90
CA VAL A 17 10.85 2.28 1.88
C VAL A 17 10.52 1.01 2.67
N VAL A 18 9.26 0.81 3.05
CA VAL A 18 8.75 -0.42 3.69
C VAL A 18 7.35 -0.72 3.14
N PRO A 19 7.24 -1.46 2.02
CA PRO A 19 5.95 -1.74 1.43
C PRO A 19 5.29 -2.98 2.04
N HIS A 20 4.13 -2.80 2.67
CA HIS A 20 3.21 -3.90 2.89
C HIS A 20 2.37 -4.12 1.62
N VAL A 21 2.43 -5.33 1.07
CA VAL A 21 1.67 -5.71 -0.12
C VAL A 21 0.40 -6.43 0.29
N TYR A 22 -0.74 -5.81 -0.01
CA TYR A 22 -2.05 -6.43 0.15
C TYR A 22 -2.57 -6.83 -1.22
N LYS A 23 -2.91 -8.11 -1.42
CA LYS A 23 -3.62 -8.54 -2.61
C LYS A 23 -5.09 -8.13 -2.47
N LEU A 24 -5.62 -7.47 -3.49
CA LEU A 24 -7.04 -7.10 -3.50
C LEU A 24 -7.88 -8.34 -3.74
N ASP A 25 -8.88 -8.53 -2.89
CA ASP A 25 -9.86 -9.61 -3.03
C ASP A 25 -10.78 -9.33 -4.22
N GLN A 26 -11.20 -10.36 -4.95
CA GLN A 26 -11.90 -10.23 -6.24
C GLN A 26 -13.22 -9.44 -6.12
N ASN A 27 -13.81 -9.45 -4.92
CA ASN A 27 -15.03 -8.71 -4.60
C ASN A 27 -14.76 -7.21 -4.36
N GLN A 28 -13.58 -6.85 -3.83
CA GLN A 28 -13.16 -5.45 -3.69
C GLN A 28 -12.81 -4.83 -5.04
N THR A 29 -12.18 -5.59 -5.94
CA THR A 29 -11.82 -5.14 -7.29
C THR A 29 -13.03 -4.83 -8.17
N ARG A 30 -14.18 -5.46 -7.89
CA ARG A 30 -15.45 -5.20 -8.59
C ARG A 30 -16.22 -4.01 -8.03
N LYS A 31 -16.21 -3.81 -6.70
CA LYS A 31 -16.96 -2.72 -6.04
C LYS A 31 -16.24 -1.38 -6.10
N ASN A 32 -14.91 -1.37 -6.01
CA ASN A 32 -14.09 -0.19 -6.25
C ASN A 32 -13.23 -0.48 -7.47
N ALA A 33 -13.40 0.29 -8.54
CA ALA A 33 -12.53 0.21 -9.71
C ALA A 33 -11.12 0.73 -9.37
N CYS A 34 -10.38 0.01 -8.53
CA CYS A 34 -8.99 0.33 -8.19
C CYS A 34 -8.16 0.23 -9.47
N LYS A 35 -7.71 1.37 -9.98
CA LYS A 35 -6.83 1.46 -11.13
C LYS A 35 -5.38 1.52 -10.68
N CYS A 36 -4.50 0.92 -11.48
CA CYS A 36 -3.07 1.01 -11.28
C CYS A 36 -2.62 2.45 -11.49
N GLN A 37 -1.87 3.00 -10.54
CA GLN A 37 -1.38 4.38 -10.62
C GLN A 37 -0.42 4.62 -11.81
N PHE A 38 0.21 3.56 -12.34
CA PHE A 38 1.21 3.68 -13.41
C PHE A 38 0.63 3.53 -14.82
N CYS A 39 -0.40 2.71 -15.00
CA CYS A 39 -0.94 2.42 -16.34
C CYS A 39 -2.47 2.45 -16.42
N HIS A 40 -3.16 2.82 -15.33
CA HIS A 40 -4.60 3.02 -15.28
C HIS A 40 -5.44 1.76 -15.61
N LEU A 41 -4.79 0.60 -15.73
CA LEU A 41 -5.42 -0.72 -15.85
C LEU A 41 -5.91 -1.20 -14.48
N ASN A 42 -6.60 -2.34 -14.44
CA ASN A 42 -7.09 -2.89 -13.17
C ASN A 42 -5.92 -3.22 -12.23
N ALA A 43 -6.01 -2.71 -10.99
CA ALA A 43 -5.08 -3.04 -9.93
C ALA A 43 -5.49 -4.36 -9.27
N ASN A 44 -4.49 -5.14 -8.89
CA ASN A 44 -4.66 -6.39 -8.14
C ASN A 44 -3.99 -6.32 -6.76
N TYR A 45 -3.20 -5.29 -6.52
CA TYR A 45 -2.44 -5.11 -5.29
C TYR A 45 -2.61 -3.68 -4.78
N LYS A 46 -2.56 -3.55 -3.46
CA LYS A 46 -2.50 -2.29 -2.75
C LYS A 46 -1.20 -2.30 -1.94
N LEU A 47 -0.34 -1.35 -2.23
CA LEU A 47 0.90 -1.12 -1.50
C LEU A 47 0.63 -0.06 -0.45
N ASP A 48 1.03 -0.31 0.79
CA ASP A 48 1.04 0.71 1.81
C ASP A 48 2.44 0.94 2.32
N SER A 49 2.87 2.20 2.33
CA SER A 49 4.05 2.63 3.03
C SER A 49 3.65 2.88 4.46
N PHE A 50 4.11 2.03 5.38
CA PHE A 50 4.16 2.45 6.77
C PHE A 50 5.18 3.59 6.80
N THR A 51 4.71 4.84 6.88
CA THR A 51 5.52 5.82 7.58
C THR A 51 5.67 5.21 8.96
N VAL A 52 6.87 4.72 9.29
CA VAL A 52 7.25 4.66 10.70
C VAL A 52 7.15 6.11 11.13
N THR A 53 5.95 6.52 11.57
CA THR A 53 5.83 7.56 12.56
C THR A 53 6.77 7.03 13.63
N GLN A 54 7.95 7.63 13.72
CA GLN A 54 8.74 7.50 14.93
C GLN A 54 7.83 8.05 16.02
N THR A 55 6.97 7.19 16.55
CA THR A 55 6.48 7.31 17.90
C THR A 55 7.75 7.13 18.71
N ASN A 56 8.49 8.23 18.86
CA ASN A 56 9.44 8.35 19.94
C ASN A 56 8.63 7.97 21.18
N ASN A 57 9.09 6.92 21.86
CA ASN A 57 8.63 6.57 23.18
C ASN A 57 8.74 7.82 24.07
N GLU A 58 7.65 8.58 24.24
CA GLU A 58 7.41 9.26 25.50
C GLU A 58 6.72 8.26 26.42
N LEU A 59 7.56 7.36 26.93
CA LEU A 59 7.35 6.69 28.21
C LEU A 59 7.44 7.76 29.32
N GLU A 60 6.44 8.64 29.38
CA GLU A 60 6.20 9.45 30.58
C GLU A 60 5.39 8.57 31.54
N LYS A 61 6.16 7.98 32.45
CA LYS A 61 5.79 7.39 33.73
C LYS A 61 4.51 7.98 34.35
N GLN A 62 3.70 7.07 34.88
CA GLN A 62 3.10 7.09 36.23
C GLN A 62 2.64 8.46 36.78
N GLY A 63 1.31 8.58 36.94
CA GLY A 63 0.66 9.55 37.81
C GLY A 63 -0.81 9.21 37.99
#